data_AF-A0A7W4B329-F1
#
_entry.id   AF-A0A7W4B329-F1
#
_cell.length_a   1.000
_cell.length_b   1.000
_cell.length_c   1.000
_cell.angle_alpha   90.00
_cell.angle_beta   90.00
_cell.angle_gamma   90.00
#
_symmetry.space_group_name_H-M   'P 1'
#
loop_
_entity.id
_entity.type
_entity.pdbx_description
1 polymer ?
#
loop_
_entity_poly.entity_id
_entity_poly.type
_entity_poly.pdbx_seq_one_letter_code
_entity_poly.pdbx_strand_id
1 'polypeptide(L)'
;MQSSYLRDCKNALNENGVLVLNIWHTSVELRQELDALLALEFEHRLISFEVDSGNRIILAFKNAIPQIETEQLMRKAQILQQQINIPMSRYAELILNTQAQ
;
A
#
# COMPACT_ATOMS: atom_id res chain seq x y z
N MET A 1 -7.52 -1.83 -16.62
CA MET A 1 -7.86 -2.79 -15.54
C MET A 1 -9.34 -2.61 -15.23
N GLN A 2 -10.11 -3.66 -14.92
CA GLN A 2 -11.56 -3.53 -14.69
C GLN A 2 -11.90 -3.41 -13.20
N SER A 3 -12.93 -2.64 -12.85
CA SER A 3 -13.37 -2.46 -11.45
C SER A 3 -13.84 -3.78 -10.81
N SER A 4 -14.51 -4.65 -11.57
CA SER A 4 -14.93 -5.98 -11.12
C SER A 4 -13.75 -6.83 -10.61
N TYR A 5 -12.61 -6.79 -11.31
CA TYR A 5 -11.42 -7.52 -10.90
C TYR A 5 -10.90 -7.08 -9.54
N LEU A 6 -10.81 -5.76 -9.29
CA LEU A 6 -10.39 -5.24 -7.98
C LEU A 6 -11.40 -5.60 -6.87
N ARG A 7 -12.69 -5.59 -7.18
CA ARG A 7 -13.74 -5.99 -6.26
C ARG A 7 -13.59 -7.45 -5.85
N ASP A 8 -13.35 -8.32 -6.82
CA ASP A 8 -13.14 -9.74 -6.58
C ASP A 8 -11.85 -9.96 -5.76
N CYS A 9 -10.78 -9.21 -6.03
CA CYS A 9 -9.59 -9.20 -5.18
C CYS A 9 -9.94 -8.79 -3.73
N LYS A 10 -10.68 -7.70 -3.53
CA LYS A 10 -11.11 -7.23 -2.20
C LYS A 10 -11.96 -8.28 -1.48
N ASN A 11 -12.85 -8.95 -2.19
CA ASN A 11 -13.72 -9.97 -1.63
C ASN A 11 -12.94 -11.22 -1.19
N ALA A 12 -11.87 -11.57 -1.92
CA ALA A 12 -10.99 -12.69 -1.59
C ALA A 12 -10.08 -12.44 -0.37
N LEU A 13 -9.85 -11.17 0.01
CA LEU A 13 -9.07 -10.83 1.21
C LEU A 13 -9.81 -11.27 2.48
N ASN A 14 -9.08 -11.66 3.53
CA ASN A 14 -9.64 -11.80 4.87
C ASN A 14 -9.98 -10.41 5.49
N GLU A 15 -10.58 -10.39 6.68
CA GLU A 15 -11.01 -9.15 7.33
C GLU A 15 -9.92 -8.07 7.48
N ASN A 16 -8.65 -8.48 7.68
CA ASN A 16 -7.51 -7.59 7.81
C ASN A 16 -6.57 -7.66 6.60
N GLY A 17 -7.07 -8.16 5.48
CA GLY A 17 -6.27 -8.42 4.30
C GLY A 17 -5.90 -7.13 3.56
N VAL A 18 -4.74 -7.18 2.92
CA VAL A 18 -4.19 -6.08 2.13
C VAL A 18 -3.86 -6.62 0.74
N LEU A 19 -4.36 -5.95 -0.29
CA LEU A 19 -3.89 -6.15 -1.65
C LEU A 19 -2.63 -5.29 -1.85
N VAL A 20 -1.53 -5.92 -2.25
CA VAL A 20 -0.26 -5.24 -2.55
C VAL A 20 -0.04 -5.25 -4.05
N LEU A 21 0.08 -4.05 -4.64
CA LEU A 21 0.34 -3.86 -6.06
C LEU A 21 1.70 -3.20 -6.25
N ASN A 22 2.48 -3.71 -7.20
CA ASN A 22 3.66 -3.05 -7.72
C ASN A 22 3.36 -2.65 -9.17
N ILE A 23 3.25 -1.35 -9.44
CA ILE A 23 2.82 -0.85 -10.74
C ILE A 23 3.90 0.03 -11.34
N TRP A 24 4.36 -0.37 -12.52
CA TRP A 24 5.15 0.47 -13.42
C TRP A 24 4.17 1.16 -14.37
N HIS A 25 4.05 2.48 -14.31
CA HIS A 25 3.19 3.22 -15.22
C HIS A 25 3.96 3.72 -16.45
N THR A 26 3.31 3.65 -17.61
CA THR A 26 3.83 4.19 -18.89
C THR A 26 3.21 5.54 -19.25
N SER A 27 2.01 5.89 -18.76
CA SER A 27 1.37 7.20 -18.98
C SER A 27 0.62 7.72 -17.74
N VAL A 28 0.36 9.04 -17.71
CA VAL A 28 -0.33 9.73 -16.60
C VAL A 28 -1.82 9.38 -16.55
N GLU A 29 -2.47 9.24 -17.70
CA GLU A 29 -3.91 8.95 -17.78
C GLU A 29 -4.23 7.58 -17.19
N LEU A 30 -3.42 6.57 -17.54
CA LEU A 30 -3.55 5.21 -17.01
C LEU A 30 -3.35 5.16 -15.49
N ARG A 31 -2.50 6.05 -14.96
CA ARG A 31 -2.29 6.18 -13.50
C ARG A 31 -3.53 6.74 -12.82
N GLN A 32 -4.10 7.82 -13.35
CA GLN A 32 -5.30 8.44 -12.79
C GLN A 32 -6.52 7.51 -12.83
N GLU A 33 -6.69 6.78 -13.94
CA GLU A 33 -7.77 5.78 -14.06
C GLU A 33 -7.61 4.67 -13.02
N LEU A 34 -6.39 4.16 -12.84
CA LEU A 34 -6.10 3.14 -11.85
C LEU A 34 -6.34 3.65 -10.42
N ASP A 35 -5.89 4.86 -10.10
CA ASP A 35 -6.10 5.49 -8.80
C ASP A 35 -7.60 5.65 -8.49
N ALA A 36 -8.39 6.07 -9.47
CA ALA A 36 -9.84 6.19 -9.32
C ALA A 36 -10.52 4.84 -9.06
N LEU A 37 -10.12 3.80 -9.78
CA LEU A 37 -10.65 2.44 -9.58
C LEU A 37 -10.28 1.87 -8.21
N LEU A 38 -9.03 2.05 -7.77
CA LEU A 38 -8.58 1.61 -6.45
C LEU A 38 -9.29 2.36 -5.34
N ALA A 39 -9.42 3.67 -5.47
CA ALA A 39 -10.13 4.50 -4.50
C ALA A 39 -11.60 4.11 -4.38
N LEU A 40 -12.27 3.80 -5.50
CA LEU A 40 -13.65 3.34 -5.52
C LEU A 40 -13.80 1.99 -4.80
N GLU A 41 -13.05 0.98 -5.23
CA GLU A 41 -13.26 -0.39 -4.74
C GLU A 41 -12.75 -0.57 -3.30
N PHE A 42 -11.70 0.15 -2.89
CA PHE A 42 -11.16 0.10 -1.53
C PHE A 42 -11.58 1.29 -0.66
N GLU A 43 -12.54 2.10 -1.11
CA GLU A 43 -13.14 3.22 -0.35
C GLU A 43 -12.07 4.16 0.24
N HIS A 44 -11.10 4.58 -0.58
CA HIS A 44 -9.95 5.43 -0.21
C HIS A 44 -9.02 4.87 0.87
N ARG A 45 -9.13 3.58 1.22
CA ARG A 45 -8.24 2.93 2.19
C ARG A 45 -6.97 2.44 1.52
N LEU A 46 -6.15 3.39 1.09
CA LEU A 46 -4.94 3.17 0.32
C LEU A 46 -3.74 3.82 1.03
N ILE A 47 -2.59 3.16 1.00
CA ILE A 47 -1.29 3.79 1.20
C ILE A 47 -0.51 3.57 -0.08
N SER A 48 0.06 4.62 -0.66
CA SER A 48 0.86 4.48 -1.87
C SER A 48 2.13 5.32 -1.80
N PHE A 49 3.24 4.75 -2.25
CA PHE A 49 4.51 5.43 -2.29
C PHE A 49 5.29 5.04 -3.54
N GLU A 50 6.06 6.01 -4.05
CA GLU A 50 7.01 5.77 -5.14
C GLU A 50 8.28 5.15 -4.56
N VAL A 51 8.84 4.18 -5.27
CA VAL A 51 10.17 3.63 -4.99
C VAL A 51 11.12 3.96 -6.13
N ASP A 52 12.41 3.75 -5.88
CA ASP A 52 13.47 4.01 -6.84
C ASP A 52 13.15 3.34 -8.20
N SER A 53 13.37 4.08 -9.30
CA SER A 53 13.05 3.68 -10.70
C SER A 53 11.60 3.86 -11.17
N GLY A 54 10.74 4.58 -10.43
CA GLY A 54 9.41 4.99 -10.91
C GLY A 54 8.32 3.93 -10.79
N ASN A 55 8.60 2.86 -10.01
CA ASN A 55 7.58 1.93 -9.59
C ASN A 55 6.79 2.52 -8.41
N ARG A 56 5.47 2.37 -8.45
CA ARG A 56 4.60 2.73 -7.34
C ARG A 56 4.11 1.48 -6.64
N ILE A 57 4.33 1.43 -5.33
CA ILE A 57 3.75 0.40 -4.46
C ILE A 57 2.44 0.94 -3.90
N ILE A 58 1.39 0.12 -3.96
CA ILE A 58 0.08 0.44 -3.41
C ILE A 58 -0.34 -0.66 -2.44
N LEU A 59 -0.71 -0.26 -1.24
CA LEU A 59 -1.31 -1.09 -0.20
C LEU A 59 -2.79 -0.72 -0.11
N ALA A 60 -3.67 -1.63 -0.54
CA ALA A 60 -5.11 -1.42 -0.54
C ALA A 60 -5.78 -2.29 0.53
N PHE A 61 -6.38 -1.65 1.54
CA PHE A 61 -6.86 -2.31 2.75
C PHE A 61 -8.34 -2.64 2.65
N LYS A 62 -8.72 -3.90 2.93
CA LYS A 62 -10.13 -4.32 2.85
C LYS A 62 -11.05 -3.45 3.71
N ASN A 63 -10.67 -3.21 4.97
CA ASN A 63 -11.53 -2.63 5.99
C ASN A 63 -11.03 -1.32 6.60
N ALA A 64 -9.86 -1.29 7.21
CA ALA A 64 -9.30 -0.07 7.79
C ALA A 64 -7.80 -0.04 7.57
N ILE A 65 -7.26 1.16 7.36
CA ILE A 65 -5.83 1.38 7.47
C ILE A 65 -5.47 1.24 8.95
N PRO A 66 -4.53 0.33 9.32
CA PRO A 66 -4.14 0.14 10.70
C PRO A 66 -3.60 1.45 11.30
N GLN A 67 -4.18 1.83 12.44
CA GLN A 67 -3.65 2.91 13.27
C GLN A 67 -2.54 2.30 14.13
N ILE A 68 -1.29 2.52 13.73
CA ILE A 68 -0.12 2.04 14.46
C ILE A 68 0.68 3.26 14.89
N GLU A 69 0.97 3.36 16.19
CA GLU A 69 1.85 4.40 16.71
C GLU A 69 3.23 4.33 16.06
N THR A 70 3.83 5.49 15.78
CA THR A 70 5.14 5.61 15.14
C THR A 70 6.19 4.70 15.78
N GLU A 71 6.30 4.71 17.11
CA GLU A 71 7.26 3.89 17.85
C GLU A 71 7.00 2.39 17.66
N GLN A 72 5.73 1.98 17.66
CA GLN A 72 5.34 0.59 17.46
C GLN A 72 5.65 0.13 16.03
N LEU A 73 5.39 0.97 15.03
CA LEU A 73 5.69 0.66 13.63
C LEU A 73 7.20 0.52 13.41
N MET A 74 7.99 1.46 13.93
CA MET A 74 9.45 1.42 13.85
C MET A 74 10.04 0.20 14.55
N ARG A 75 9.53 -0.15 15.74
CA ARG A 75 9.96 -1.35 16.47
C ARG A 75 9.65 -2.62 15.68
N LYS A 76 8.46 -2.73 15.08
CA LYS A 76 8.10 -3.87 14.22
C LYS A 76 9.02 -3.97 12.99
N ALA A 77 9.37 -2.84 12.39
CA ALA A 77 10.29 -2.80 11.26
C ALA A 77 11.70 -3.28 11.65
N GLN A 78 12.23 -2.85 12.80
CA GLN A 78 13.52 -3.31 13.30
C GLN A 78 13.55 -4.82 13.56
N ILE A 79 12.50 -5.36 14.19
CA ILE A 79 12.37 -6.81 14.41
C ILE A 79 12.35 -7.55 13.07
N LEU A 80 11.55 -7.08 12.11
CA LEU A 80 11.45 -7.72 10.81
C LEU A 80 12.77 -7.67 10.04
N GLN A 81 13.47 -6.53 10.09
CA GLN A 81 14.81 -6.37 9.50
C GLN A 81 15.79 -7.42 10.04
N GLN A 82 15.79 -7.71 11.34
CA GLN A 82 16.64 -8.74 11.93
C GLN A 82 16.30 -10.14 11.43
N GLN A 83 15.02 -10.40 11.10
CA GLN A 83 14.55 -11.70 10.63
C GLN A 83 14.87 -11.96 9.16
N ILE A 84 14.78 -10.94 8.31
CA ILE A 84 14.86 -11.10 6.84
C ILE A 84 16.10 -10.45 6.21
N ASN A 85 16.93 -9.76 7.00
CA ASN A 85 18.13 -9.05 6.56
C ASN A 85 17.88 -8.03 5.43
N ILE A 86 16.76 -7.29 5.52
CA ILE A 86 16.38 -6.19 4.61
C ILE A 86 16.20 -4.93 5.47
N PRO A 87 16.62 -3.73 5.03
CA PRO A 87 16.53 -2.49 5.80
C PRO A 87 15.08 -1.97 5.96
N MET A 88 14.26 -2.69 6.75
CA MET A 88 12.82 -2.45 6.86
C MET A 88 12.47 -1.10 7.50
N SER A 89 13.36 -0.53 8.31
CA SER A 89 13.15 0.79 8.93
C SER A 89 12.90 1.90 7.88
N ARG A 90 13.60 1.85 6.73
CA ARG A 90 13.39 2.81 5.62
C ARG A 90 11.95 2.77 5.09
N TYR A 91 11.35 1.58 5.02
CA TYR A 91 9.97 1.45 4.53
C TYR A 91 8.93 1.86 5.57
N ALA A 92 9.22 1.67 6.87
CA ALA A 92 8.37 2.22 7.93
C ALA A 92 8.34 3.75 7.90
N GLU A 93 9.50 4.40 7.74
CA GLU A 93 9.60 5.86 7.56
C GLU A 93 8.81 6.33 6.34
N LEU A 94 8.90 5.59 5.22
CA LEU A 94 8.15 5.91 4.00
C LEU A 94 6.63 5.87 4.25
N ILE A 95 6.13 4.83 4.92
CA ILE A 95 4.72 4.70 5.29
C ILE A 95 4.27 5.88 6.18
N LEU A 96 5.06 6.23 7.20
CA LEU A 96 4.76 7.34 8.11
C LEU A 96 4.66 8.68 7.37
N ASN A 97 5.60 8.94 6.46
CA ASN A 97 5.62 10.17 5.67
C ASN A 97 4.42 10.26 4.71
N THR A 98 3.94 9.12 4.19
CA THR A 98 2.74 9.08 3.34
C THR A 98 1.45 9.34 4.13
N GLN A 99 1.39 8.91 5.40
CA GLN A 99 0.21 9.10 6.25
C GLN A 99 0.10 10.50 6.87
N ALA A 100 1.19 11.28 6.85
CA ALA A 100 1.23 12.64 7.39
C ALA A 100 0.76 13.73 6.39
N GLN A 101 0.40 13.34 5.17
CA GLN A 101 -0.10 14.21 4.09
C GLN A 101 -1.62 14.16 4.00
#